data_AF-A0A7X7XNA0-F1
#
_entry.id   AF-A0A7X7XNA0-F1
#
_cell.length_a   1.000
_cell.length_b   1.000
_cell.length_c   1.000
_cell.angle_alpha   90.00
_cell.angle_beta   90.00
_cell.angle_gamma   90.00
#
_symmetry.space_group_name_H-M   'P 1'
#
loop_
_entity.id
_entity.type
_entity.pdbx_description
1 polymer ?
#
loop_
_entity_poly.entity_id
_entity_poly.type
_entity_poly.pdbx_seq_one_letter_code
_entity_poly.pdbx_strand_id
1 'polypeptide(L)'
;MKGTRETAIAVAQLSLKNARQLAPTHEMSGWLRQQLARLHYAMITGRLTSCGHAGLAVAGGFVELWAPVRVYCLACYTPALIPGSDEDKTCDRCGALDPEGVHQGAFIGGTEHRPITVMYGLCGACNDKEVGTDG
;
A
#
# COMPACT_ATOMS: atom_id res chain seq x y z
N MET A 1 -3.86 29.08 4.77
CA MET A 1 -3.63 27.77 4.14
C MET A 1 -4.38 26.64 4.87
N LYS A 2 -5.73 26.64 4.86
CA LYS A 2 -6.54 25.56 5.51
C LYS A 2 -7.07 24.52 4.51
N GLY A 3 -7.23 24.87 3.23
CA GLY A 3 -7.91 24.02 2.25
C GLY A 3 -7.13 22.79 1.75
N THR A 4 -5.79 22.81 1.69
CA THR A 4 -5.00 21.70 1.13
C THR A 4 -5.01 20.44 2.00
N ARG A 5 -5.16 20.59 3.32
CA ARG A 5 -5.14 19.47 4.26
C ARG A 5 -6.44 18.67 4.25
N GLU A 6 -7.58 19.35 4.15
CA GLU A 6 -8.90 18.71 4.09
C GLU A 6 -9.10 17.96 2.76
N THR A 7 -8.65 18.55 1.66
CA THR A 7 -8.68 17.90 0.34
C THR A 7 -7.80 16.65 0.30
N ALA A 8 -6.58 16.70 0.84
CA ALA A 8 -5.71 15.54 0.86
C ALA A 8 -6.32 14.39 1.69
N ILE A 9 -6.92 14.70 2.85
CA ILE A 9 -7.58 13.70 3.71
C ILE A 9 -8.72 13.02 2.96
N ALA A 10 -9.55 13.80 2.26
CA ALA A 10 -10.65 13.26 1.46
C ALA A 10 -10.16 12.35 0.33
N VAL A 11 -9.06 12.71 -0.35
CA VAL A 11 -8.46 11.91 -1.43
C VAL A 11 -7.88 10.60 -0.88
N ALA A 12 -7.14 10.62 0.22
CA ALA A 12 -6.60 9.40 0.82
C ALA A 12 -7.70 8.47 1.35
N GLN A 13 -8.76 9.02 1.94
CA GLN A 13 -9.93 8.25 2.33
C GLN A 13 -10.65 7.66 1.11
N LEU A 14 -10.67 8.38 -0.02
CA LEU A 14 -11.24 7.89 -1.27
C LEU A 14 -10.37 6.78 -1.88
N SER A 15 -9.05 6.92 -1.90
CA SER A 15 -8.11 5.87 -2.33
C SER A 15 -8.22 4.62 -1.46
N LEU A 16 -8.37 4.78 -0.14
CA LEU A 16 -8.60 3.64 0.77
C LEU A 16 -9.98 3.00 0.57
N LYS A 17 -11.01 3.78 0.24
CA LYS A 17 -12.34 3.25 -0.13
C LYS A 17 -12.34 2.54 -1.48
N ASN A 18 -11.50 3.01 -2.41
CA ASN A 18 -11.41 2.49 -3.77
C ASN A 18 -10.41 1.34 -3.90
N ALA A 19 -9.45 1.24 -2.97
CA ALA A 19 -8.55 0.10 -2.88
C ALA A 19 -9.39 -1.14 -2.64
N ARG A 20 -9.32 -2.08 -3.58
CA ARG A 20 -10.00 -3.35 -3.42
C ARG A 20 -9.28 -4.11 -2.33
N GLN A 21 -9.92 -4.25 -1.17
CA GLN A 21 -9.49 -5.22 -0.20
C GLN A 21 -9.60 -6.59 -0.86
N LEU A 22 -8.53 -7.39 -0.80
CA LEU A 22 -8.60 -8.77 -1.27
C LEU A 22 -9.80 -9.45 -0.59
N ALA A 23 -10.74 -9.93 -1.40
CA ALA A 23 -11.93 -10.59 -0.90
C ALA A 23 -11.49 -11.80 -0.04
N PRO A 24 -12.21 -12.14 1.03
CA PRO A 24 -11.83 -13.24 1.94
C PRO A 24 -11.61 -14.60 1.27
N THR A 25 -12.10 -14.78 0.04
CA THR A 25 -12.00 -16.01 -0.77
C THR A 25 -10.84 -15.99 -1.77
N HIS A 26 -10.11 -14.89 -1.89
CA HIS A 26 -8.98 -14.76 -2.81
C HIS A 26 -7.68 -15.19 -2.13
N GLU A 27 -7.08 -16.29 -2.58
CA GLU A 27 -5.75 -16.68 -2.12
C GLU A 27 -4.71 -15.68 -2.66
N MET A 28 -3.95 -15.04 -1.77
CA MET A 28 -2.85 -14.15 -2.18
C MET A 28 -1.88 -14.90 -3.10
N SER A 29 -1.51 -14.25 -4.21
CA SER A 29 -0.49 -14.81 -5.09
C SER A 29 0.82 -15.07 -4.34
N GLY A 30 1.64 -15.98 -4.87
CA GLY A 30 2.98 -16.24 -4.32
C GLY A 30 3.85 -14.98 -4.27
N TRP A 31 3.63 -14.03 -5.19
CA TRP A 31 4.32 -12.75 -5.19
C TRP A 31 3.90 -11.87 -4.01
N LEU A 32 2.60 -11.68 -3.77
CA LEU A 32 2.12 -10.90 -2.62
C LEU A 32 2.55 -11.53 -1.29
N ARG A 33 2.50 -12.86 -1.17
CA ARG A 33 3.02 -13.57 0.01
C ARG A 33 4.50 -13.28 0.26
N GLN A 34 5.30 -13.22 -0.80
CA GLN A 34 6.72 -12.85 -0.68
C GLN A 34 6.91 -11.41 -0.20
N GLN A 35 6.08 -10.46 -0.65
CA GLN A 35 6.15 -9.08 -0.15
C GLN A 35 5.76 -8.97 1.32
N LEU A 36 4.72 -9.69 1.74
CA LEU A 36 4.33 -9.78 3.16
C LEU A 36 5.47 -10.36 4.01
N ALA A 37 6.13 -11.43 3.55
CA ALA A 37 7.28 -12.01 4.25
C ALA A 37 8.44 -11.01 4.39
N ARG A 38 8.72 -10.20 3.36
CA ARG A 38 9.73 -9.13 3.39
C ARG A 38 9.37 -8.04 4.39
N LEU A 39 8.10 -7.62 4.42
CA LEU A 39 7.61 -6.62 5.38
C LEU A 39 7.72 -7.14 6.83
N HIS A 40 7.29 -8.37 7.08
CA HIS A 40 7.44 -9.02 8.39
C HIS A 40 8.91 -9.11 8.79
N TYR A 41 9.80 -9.53 7.90
CA TYR A 41 11.23 -9.55 8.16
C TYR A 41 11.78 -8.16 8.53
N ALA A 42 11.39 -7.12 7.78
CA ALA A 42 11.80 -5.75 8.09
C ALA A 42 11.27 -5.27 9.45
N MET A 43 10.05 -5.68 9.82
CA MET A 43 9.45 -5.38 11.12
C MET A 43 10.23 -6.01 12.26
N ILE A 44 10.47 -7.33 12.23
CA ILE A 44 11.12 -8.06 13.32
C ILE A 44 12.61 -7.69 13.47
N THR A 45 13.25 -7.23 12.39
CA THR A 45 14.65 -6.78 12.40
C THR A 45 14.81 -5.28 12.68
N GLY A 46 13.72 -4.55 12.94
CA GLY A 46 13.77 -3.12 13.24
C GLY A 46 14.21 -2.26 12.06
N ARG A 47 14.02 -2.73 10.83
CA ARG A 47 14.40 -2.01 9.59
C ARG A 47 13.31 -1.10 9.05
N LEU A 48 12.14 -1.09 9.69
CA LEU A 48 11.08 -0.16 9.34
C LEU A 48 11.38 1.23 9.90
N THR A 49 11.21 2.22 9.03
CA THR A 49 11.22 3.63 9.41
C THR A 49 9.80 4.13 9.51
N SER A 50 9.39 4.62 10.67
CA SER A 50 8.08 5.23 10.85
C SER A 50 8.15 6.74 10.64
N CYS A 51 7.07 7.37 10.20
CA CYS A 51 6.97 8.82 10.31
C CYS A 51 7.14 9.25 11.78
N GLY A 52 7.71 10.45 12.00
CA GLY A 52 7.94 10.98 13.35
C GLY A 52 6.67 11.19 14.19
N HIS A 53 5.49 11.14 13.56
CA HIS A 53 4.19 11.28 14.22
C HIS A 53 3.63 9.97 14.76
N ALA A 54 4.02 8.83 14.18
CA ALA A 54 3.54 7.54 14.67
C ALA A 54 4.34 7.16 15.92
N GLY A 55 5.66 7.19 15.86
CA GLY A 55 6.44 6.35 16.78
C GLY A 55 6.13 4.86 16.52
N LEU A 56 7.10 3.98 16.82
CA LEU A 56 7.04 2.56 16.47
C LEU A 56 5.97 1.74 17.23
N ALA A 57 5.12 2.39 18.02
CA ALA A 57 4.10 1.78 18.86
C ALA A 57 2.68 1.86 18.29
N VAL A 58 2.46 2.54 17.15
CA VAL A 58 1.10 2.80 16.65
C VAL A 58 0.56 1.58 15.90
N ALA A 59 -0.57 1.08 16.40
CA ALA A 59 -1.43 0.16 15.65
C ALA A 59 -2.04 0.89 14.44
N GLY A 60 -2.01 0.27 13.26
CA GLY A 60 -2.66 0.82 12.05
C GLY A 60 -1.78 1.74 11.21
N GLY A 61 -0.56 1.29 10.88
CA GLY A 61 0.32 1.97 9.92
C GLY A 61 0.00 1.64 8.47
N PHE A 62 0.41 2.50 7.54
CA PHE A 62 0.28 2.32 6.09
C PHE A 62 1.66 2.16 5.46
N VAL A 63 1.79 1.21 4.55
CA VAL A 63 3.01 0.95 3.76
C VAL A 63 2.63 0.86 2.30
N GLU A 64 3.45 1.47 1.44
CA GLU A 64 3.38 1.27 -0.01
C GLU A 64 4.36 0.18 -0.44
N LEU A 65 3.95 -0.73 -1.33
CA LEU A 65 4.82 -1.82 -1.77
C LEU A 65 6.06 -1.35 -2.55
N TRP A 66 6.00 -0.24 -3.28
CA TRP A 66 7.18 0.37 -3.90
C TRP A 66 8.18 0.95 -2.87
N ALA A 67 7.73 1.23 -1.63
CA ALA A 67 8.56 1.74 -0.54
C ALA A 67 8.35 0.93 0.77
N PRO A 68 8.66 -0.37 0.79
CA PRO A 68 8.17 -1.32 1.80
C PRO A 68 8.79 -1.14 3.20
N VAL A 69 9.79 -0.26 3.32
CA VAL A 69 10.50 0.05 4.59
C VAL A 69 10.01 1.33 5.26
N ARG A 70 9.04 2.03 4.66
CA ARG A 70 8.48 3.28 5.18
C ARG A 70 7.05 3.05 5.66
N VAL A 71 6.83 3.27 6.95
CA VAL A 71 5.52 3.18 7.59
C VAL A 71 5.01 4.59 7.87
N TYR A 72 3.84 4.90 7.32
CA TYR A 72 3.17 6.17 7.49
C TYR A 72 2.01 6.03 8.48
N CYS A 73 1.84 7.00 9.37
CA CYS A 73 0.55 7.17 10.04
C CYS A 73 -0.49 7.67 9.03
N LEU A 74 -1.78 7.53 9.33
CA LEU A 74 -2.86 8.01 8.46
C LEU A 74 -2.65 9.49 8.02
N ALA A 75 -2.22 10.35 8.95
CA ALA A 75 -1.99 11.76 8.65
C ALA A 75 -0.78 12.03 7.73
N CYS A 76 0.23 11.17 7.72
CA CYS A 76 1.40 11.27 6.85
C CYS A 76 1.24 10.51 5.54
N TYR A 77 0.40 9.49 5.54
CA TYR A 77 0.08 8.70 4.36
C TYR A 77 -0.64 9.58 3.33
N THR A 78 -1.59 10.38 3.82
CA THR A 78 -2.38 11.30 3.02
C THR A 78 -1.57 12.27 2.12
N PRO A 79 -0.57 13.02 2.62
CA PRO A 79 0.27 13.87 1.77
C PRO A 79 1.30 13.11 0.93
N ALA A 80 1.62 11.85 1.27
CA ALA A 80 2.58 11.04 0.52
C ALA A 80 1.98 10.49 -0.78
N LEU A 81 0.65 10.35 -0.83
CA LEU A 81 -0.14 10.12 -2.03
C LEU A 81 -0.28 11.43 -2.82
N ILE A 82 0.82 11.98 -3.35
CA ILE A 82 0.74 13.13 -4.27
C ILE A 82 0.24 12.59 -5.61
N PRO A 83 -1.03 12.80 -5.98
CA PRO A 83 -1.59 12.18 -7.17
C PRO A 83 -0.86 12.72 -8.40
N GLY A 84 -0.15 11.84 -9.11
CA GLY A 84 0.41 12.15 -10.42
C GLY A 84 1.93 12.23 -10.50
N SER A 85 2.66 11.65 -9.55
CA SER A 85 4.04 11.28 -9.82
C SER A 85 4.09 9.99 -10.64
N ASP A 86 5.20 9.73 -11.35
CA ASP A 86 5.36 8.49 -12.13
C ASP A 86 5.30 7.25 -11.23
N GLU A 87 5.58 7.38 -9.94
CA GLU A 87 5.44 6.33 -8.93
C GLU A 87 3.99 5.83 -8.81
N ASP A 88 2.98 6.70 -8.85
CA ASP A 88 1.55 6.31 -8.79
C ASP A 88 1.08 5.54 -10.04
N LYS A 89 1.90 5.59 -11.10
CA LYS A 89 1.66 4.90 -12.37
C LYS A 89 2.60 3.72 -12.57
N THR A 90 3.52 3.48 -11.65
CA THR A 90 4.50 2.39 -11.79
C THR A 90 3.97 1.14 -11.11
N CYS A 91 3.92 0.03 -11.85
CA CYS A 91 3.51 -1.25 -11.32
C CYS A 91 4.51 -1.78 -10.27
N ASP A 92 4.05 -2.06 -9.05
CA ASP A 92 4.89 -2.56 -7.96
C ASP A 92 5.51 -3.94 -8.26
N ARG A 93 4.87 -4.72 -9.14
CA ARG A 93 5.31 -6.08 -9.47
C ARG A 93 6.37 -6.13 -10.56
N CYS A 94 6.19 -5.37 -11.64
CA CYS A 94 7.08 -5.43 -12.80
C CYS A 94 7.89 -4.15 -13.04
N GLY A 95 7.60 -3.06 -12.32
CA GLY A 95 8.24 -1.76 -12.49
C GLY A 95 7.87 -1.02 -13.77
N ALA A 96 6.93 -1.54 -14.57
CA ALA A 96 6.48 -0.86 -15.78
C ALA A 96 5.58 0.33 -15.43
N LEU A 97 5.81 1.46 -16.09
CA LEU A 97 4.90 2.61 -16.06
C LEU A 97 3.64 2.26 -16.88
N ASP A 98 2.48 2.41 -16.26
CA ASP A 98 1.16 2.26 -16.88
C ASP A 98 0.55 3.66 -17.13
N PRO A 99 0.49 4.15 -18.38
CA PRO A 99 -0.03 5.48 -18.69
C PRO A 99 -1.47 5.69 -18.23
N GLU A 100 -2.26 4.62 -18.22
CA GLU A 100 -3.67 4.60 -17.79
C GLU A 100 -3.82 4.51 -16.27
N GLY A 101 -2.71 4.35 -15.55
CA GLY A 101 -2.65 4.17 -14.11
C GLY A 101 -2.68 2.70 -13.70
N VAL A 102 -2.37 2.45 -12.42
CA VAL A 102 -2.32 1.11 -11.85
C VAL A 102 -3.62 0.75 -11.10
N HIS A 103 -3.96 -0.53 -11.11
CA HIS A 103 -5.02 -1.09 -10.27
C HIS A 103 -4.58 -1.10 -8.81
N GLN A 104 -5.26 -0.30 -8.00
CA GLN A 104 -4.98 -0.14 -6.58
C GLN A 104 -5.59 -1.28 -5.76
N GLY A 105 -4.79 -1.88 -4.90
CA GLY A 105 -5.20 -2.93 -3.97
C GLY A 105 -4.62 -2.71 -2.59
N ALA A 106 -5.22 -3.39 -1.61
CA ALA A 106 -4.74 -3.37 -0.25
C ALA A 106 -4.91 -4.72 0.44
N PHE A 107 -3.96 -5.05 1.31
CA PHE A 107 -4.08 -6.17 2.24
C PHE A 107 -3.57 -5.79 3.63
N ILE A 108 -3.99 -6.52 4.64
CA ILE A 108 -3.51 -6.32 6.01
C ILE A 108 -2.35 -7.29 6.27
N GLY A 109 -1.19 -6.73 6.58
CA GLY A 109 -0.04 -7.44 7.12
C GLY A 109 0.21 -7.10 8.60
N GLY A 110 1.37 -7.51 9.11
CA GLY A 110 1.76 -7.26 10.50
C GLY A 110 1.28 -8.33 11.47
N THR A 111 1.18 -7.98 12.76
CA THR A 111 0.71 -8.88 13.83
C THR A 111 -0.70 -8.47 14.25
N GLU A 112 -1.43 -9.36 14.93
CA GLU A 112 -2.78 -9.08 15.45
C GLU A 112 -2.85 -7.76 16.25
N HIS A 113 -1.81 -7.45 17.03
CA HIS A 113 -1.75 -6.24 17.84
C HIS A 113 -1.17 -5.02 17.11
N ARG A 114 -0.60 -5.22 15.92
CA ARG A 114 0.04 -4.17 15.11
C ARG A 114 -0.24 -4.42 13.62
N PRO A 115 -1.51 -4.28 13.19
CA PRO A 115 -1.85 -4.41 11.79
C PRO A 115 -1.21 -3.27 11.00
N ILE A 116 -0.70 -3.61 9.81
CA ILE A 116 -0.21 -2.67 8.82
C ILE A 116 -1.03 -2.87 7.56
N THR A 117 -1.65 -1.78 7.08
CA THR A 117 -2.27 -1.76 5.77
C THR A 117 -1.17 -1.63 4.73
N VAL A 118 -1.06 -2.63 3.86
CA VAL A 118 -0.11 -2.64 2.75
C VAL A 118 -0.88 -2.31 1.48
N MET A 119 -0.49 -1.20 0.88
CA MET A 119 -1.06 -0.62 -0.32
C MET A 119 -0.17 -0.98 -1.51
N TYR A 120 -0.79 -1.23 -2.64
CA TYR A 120 -0.07 -1.59 -3.86
C TYR A 120 -0.82 -1.20 -5.13
N GLY A 121 -0.06 -0.99 -6.20
CA GLY A 121 -0.53 -0.72 -7.54
C GLY A 121 0.02 -1.72 -8.56
N LEU A 122 -0.87 -2.38 -9.32
CA LEU A 122 -0.49 -3.30 -10.39
C LEU A 122 -0.98 -2.81 -11.76
N CYS A 123 -0.15 -2.92 -12.80
CA CYS A 123 -0.65 -2.79 -14.18
C CYS A 123 -1.68 -3.88 -14.50
N GLY A 124 -2.49 -3.69 -15.54
CA GLY A 124 -3.56 -4.62 -15.92
C GLY A 124 -3.11 -6.08 -15.96
N ALA A 125 -2.03 -6.38 -16.68
CA ALA A 125 -1.50 -7.74 -16.80
C ALA A 125 -0.99 -8.35 -15.48
N CYS A 126 -0.52 -7.53 -14.53
CA CYS A 126 -0.12 -8.02 -13.22
C CYS A 126 -1.31 -8.16 -12.28
N ASN A 127 -2.32 -7.30 -12.42
CA ASN A 127 -3.58 -7.37 -11.69
C ASN A 127 -4.34 -8.63 -12.07
N ASP A 128 -4.43 -8.98 -13.35
CA ASP A 128 -5.12 -10.19 -13.83
C ASP A 128 -4.53 -11.48 -13.21
N LYS A 129 -3.19 -11.53 -13.15
CA LYS A 129 -2.46 -12.59 -12.44
C LYS A 129 -2.69 -12.59 -10.94
N GLU A 130 -2.98 -11.43 -10.35
CA GLU A 130 -3.31 -11.35 -8.94
C GLU A 130 -4.73 -11.83 -8.70
N VAL A 131 -5.73 -11.36 -9.45
CA VAL A 131 -7.15 -11.68 -9.22
C VAL A 131 -7.59 -13.04 -9.78
N GLY A 132 -6.70 -13.75 -10.49
CA GLY A 132 -6.96 -15.10 -11.00
C GLY A 132 -7.92 -15.13 -12.18
N THR A 133 -7.84 -14.18 -13.11
CA THR A 133 -8.62 -14.20 -14.35
C THR A 133 -8.05 -15.10 -15.45
N ASP A 134 -6.93 -15.78 -15.19
CA ASP A 134 -6.43 -16.87 -16.03
C ASP A 134 -7.20 -18.18 -15.74
N GLY A 135 -8.40 -18.28 -16.33
CA GLY A 135 -9.12 -19.53 -16.58
C GLY A 135 -8.90 -19.99 -18.02
#